data_AF-I0K9H6-F1
#
_entry.id   AF-I0K9H6-F1
#
_cell.length_a   1.000
_cell.length_b   1.000
_cell.length_c   1.000
_cell.angle_alpha   90.00
_cell.angle_beta   90.00
_cell.angle_gamma   90.00
#
_symmetry.space_group_name_H-M   'P 1'
#
loop_
_entity.id
_entity.type
_entity.pdbx_description
1 polymer ?
#
loop_
_entity_poly.entity_id
_entity_poly.type
_entity_poly.pdbx_seq_one_letter_code
_entity_poly.pdbx_strand_id
1 'polypeptide(L)'
;MTLDQPNVAAFDPVLADEVRRGLTSQPKRLSSRFFYDDEGSRLFSEIMHLPEYYLTRSEYEILDTNKEQLLSLFAADNRPFNLIELGAGDGLKTKLLLSHFVEQGARFTYVPVDISAAALDGLTADLRQKLPALAVQPQLGDYTEALAQLTHQATEGADAPRQVVLFLGSNIGNFAPADAVAFYAQISQQLQPGDLVLTGFDLQKHPAVIHAAYNDREGLTKAFNLNLLRRLNRDLDADFNLAAFDHYELYDPESGEARSYLISQTKQTVNIRALDMTVPFAYGDFIHTEISRKFTRDGIEQLASQTGFALTQWLTDCRHYFADVVYRKS
;
A
#
# COMPACT_ATOMS: atom_id res chain seq x y z
N MET A 1 -29.55 10.97 32.60
CA MET A 1 -29.29 9.57 32.26
C MET A 1 -29.68 9.38 30.80
N THR A 2 -28.90 9.98 29.91
CA THR A 2 -29.00 9.80 28.47
C THR A 2 -28.08 8.64 28.14
N LEU A 3 -28.67 7.53 27.71
CA LEU A 3 -27.97 6.35 27.27
C LEU A 3 -27.16 6.73 26.03
N ASP A 4 -25.84 6.61 26.11
CA ASP A 4 -24.95 6.56 24.96
C ASP A 4 -25.49 5.47 24.02
N GLN A 5 -26.01 5.87 22.87
CA GLN A 5 -26.23 4.92 21.80
C GLN A 5 -24.86 4.54 21.24
N PRO A 6 -24.55 3.24 21.11
CA PRO A 6 -23.32 2.83 20.47
C PRO A 6 -23.30 3.39 19.06
N ASN A 7 -22.19 4.02 18.70
CA ASN A 7 -21.89 4.52 17.36
C ASN A 7 -21.96 3.34 16.39
N VAL A 8 -23.13 3.10 15.79
CA VAL A 8 -23.28 2.13 14.71
C VAL A 8 -22.48 2.69 13.55
N ALA A 9 -21.35 2.05 13.23
CA ALA A 9 -20.57 2.43 12.06
C ALA A 9 -21.50 2.46 10.83
N ALA A 10 -21.41 3.54 10.05
CA ALA A 10 -22.25 3.70 8.87
C ALA A 10 -22.05 2.48 7.93
N PHE A 11 -23.14 1.92 7.42
CA PHE A 11 -23.11 0.79 6.49
C PHE A 11 -22.26 1.14 5.26
N ASP A 12 -21.19 0.37 5.04
CA ASP A 12 -20.30 0.51 3.88
C ASP A 12 -20.77 -0.42 2.74
N PRO A 13 -21.39 0.13 1.68
CA PRO A 13 -21.90 -0.69 0.58
C PRO A 13 -20.79 -1.37 -0.24
N VAL A 14 -19.58 -0.81 -0.25
CA VAL A 14 -18.43 -1.38 -0.98
C VAL A 14 -17.90 -2.60 -0.24
N LEU A 15 -17.81 -2.51 1.09
CA LEU A 15 -17.49 -3.65 1.94
C LEU A 15 -18.55 -4.76 1.84
N ALA A 16 -19.83 -4.39 1.89
CA ALA A 16 -20.94 -5.33 1.78
C ALA A 16 -20.91 -6.14 0.46
N ASP A 17 -20.65 -5.47 -0.67
CA ASP A 17 -20.52 -6.12 -1.97
C ASP A 17 -19.29 -7.05 -2.05
N GLU A 18 -18.14 -6.60 -1.53
CA GLU A 18 -16.94 -7.43 -1.44
C GLU A 18 -17.21 -8.72 -0.65
N VAL A 19 -17.81 -8.60 0.53
CA VAL A 19 -18.09 -9.74 1.40
C VAL A 19 -19.06 -10.71 0.73
N ARG A 20 -20.10 -10.20 0.06
CA ARG A 20 -21.06 -11.04 -0.67
C ARG A 20 -20.38 -11.82 -1.79
N ARG A 21 -19.60 -11.16 -2.66
CA ARG A 21 -18.87 -11.81 -3.76
C ARG A 21 -17.81 -12.77 -3.25
N GLY A 22 -17.03 -12.33 -2.27
CA GLY A 22 -15.86 -13.03 -1.77
C GLY A 22 -16.16 -14.27 -0.93
N LEU A 23 -17.18 -14.24 -0.08
CA LEU A 23 -17.55 -15.40 0.74
C LEU A 23 -18.44 -16.42 0.03
N THR A 24 -18.98 -16.07 -1.15
CA THR A 24 -19.71 -17.01 -2.01
C THR A 24 -18.84 -17.61 -3.12
N SER A 25 -17.62 -17.09 -3.34
CA SER A 25 -16.69 -17.64 -4.33
C SER A 25 -16.06 -18.95 -3.87
N GLN A 26 -15.52 -19.70 -4.84
CA GLN A 26 -14.76 -20.93 -4.61
C GLN A 26 -13.39 -20.81 -5.30
N PRO A 27 -12.28 -20.67 -4.55
CA PRO A 27 -12.20 -20.56 -3.08
C PRO A 27 -12.78 -19.23 -2.55
N LYS A 28 -13.10 -19.16 -1.25
CA LYS A 28 -13.54 -17.94 -0.58
C LYS A 28 -12.39 -16.94 -0.48
N ARG A 29 -12.67 -15.64 -0.68
CA ARG A 29 -11.67 -14.57 -0.63
C ARG A 29 -12.24 -13.32 0.02
N LEU A 30 -11.38 -12.49 0.61
CA LEU A 30 -11.69 -11.13 1.01
C LEU A 30 -10.50 -10.24 0.66
N SER A 31 -10.74 -9.04 0.15
CA SER A 31 -9.67 -8.12 -0.22
C SER A 31 -8.97 -7.52 1.01
N SER A 32 -7.63 -7.50 0.99
CA SER A 32 -6.76 -6.88 2.02
C SER A 32 -6.98 -5.38 2.18
N ARG A 33 -7.61 -4.69 1.21
CA ARG A 33 -7.98 -3.27 1.34
C ARG A 33 -8.84 -2.97 2.57
N PHE A 34 -9.57 -3.98 3.06
CA PHE A 34 -10.44 -3.85 4.23
C PHE A 34 -9.76 -4.17 5.56
N PHE A 35 -8.46 -4.48 5.58
CA PHE A 35 -7.72 -4.59 6.84
C PHE A 35 -7.63 -3.27 7.59
N TYR A 36 -7.56 -2.14 6.87
CA TYR A 36 -7.21 -0.84 7.41
C TYR A 36 -8.42 -0.08 7.96
N ASP A 37 -9.10 -0.64 8.97
CA ASP A 37 -9.83 0.20 9.92
C ASP A 37 -8.86 0.77 10.99
N ASP A 38 -9.35 1.52 11.97
CA ASP A 38 -8.49 2.14 13.00
C ASP A 38 -7.60 1.11 13.71
N GLU A 39 -8.18 -0.04 14.08
CA GLU A 39 -7.47 -1.12 14.77
C GLU A 39 -6.49 -1.85 13.85
N GLY A 40 -6.88 -2.13 12.61
CA GLY A 40 -5.96 -2.74 11.64
C GLY A 40 -4.79 -1.83 11.30
N SER A 41 -5.03 -0.52 11.19
CA SER A 41 -3.98 0.48 10.97
C SER A 41 -3.01 0.54 12.15
N ARG A 42 -3.52 0.47 13.40
CA ARG A 42 -2.70 0.37 14.60
C ARG A 42 -1.85 -0.90 14.61
N LEU A 43 -2.45 -2.07 14.34
CA LEU A 43 -1.75 -3.35 14.27
C LEU A 43 -0.66 -3.34 13.19
N PHE A 44 -0.95 -2.81 12.00
CA PHE A 44 0.04 -2.69 10.93
C PHE A 44 1.20 -1.76 11.32
N SER A 45 0.92 -0.66 12.02
CA SER A 45 1.95 0.21 12.57
C SER A 45 2.90 -0.56 13.51
N GLU A 46 2.38 -1.42 14.38
CA GLU A 46 3.20 -2.27 15.25
C GLU A 46 3.99 -3.32 14.47
N ILE A 47 3.37 -3.96 13.45
CA ILE A 47 4.04 -4.92 12.56
C ILE A 47 5.26 -4.28 11.89
N MET A 48 5.16 -3.03 11.42
CA MET A 48 6.29 -2.33 10.79
C MET A 48 7.53 -2.19 11.70
N HIS A 49 7.36 -2.28 13.02
CA HIS A 49 8.45 -2.19 13.99
C HIS A 49 9.05 -3.55 14.36
N LEU A 50 8.42 -4.66 13.97
CA LEU A 50 8.89 -6.01 14.29
C LEU A 50 10.24 -6.31 13.62
N PRO A 51 11.14 -7.05 14.29
CA PRO A 51 12.43 -7.41 13.72
C PRO A 51 12.30 -8.30 12.47
N GLU A 52 11.25 -9.11 12.39
CA GLU A 52 10.93 -9.95 11.23
C GLU A 52 10.45 -9.14 10.02
N TYR A 53 9.67 -8.06 10.23
CA TYR A 53 9.12 -7.24 9.15
C TYR A 53 10.15 -6.23 8.64
N TYR A 54 10.99 -6.66 7.71
CA TYR A 54 12.14 -5.88 7.26
C TYR A 54 11.79 -4.75 6.28
N LEU A 55 10.65 -4.80 5.59
CA LEU A 55 10.34 -4.00 4.41
C LEU A 55 10.47 -2.50 4.70
N THR A 56 9.79 -2.02 5.74
CA THR A 56 9.78 -0.59 6.11
C THR A 56 11.18 -0.07 6.41
N ARG A 57 12.01 -0.86 7.11
CA ARG A 57 13.39 -0.46 7.44
C ARG A 57 14.31 -0.48 6.22
N SER A 58 14.18 -1.49 5.37
CA SER A 58 14.98 -1.59 4.14
C SER A 58 14.67 -0.42 3.19
N GLU A 59 13.39 -0.08 2.96
CA GLU A 59 13.05 1.05 2.11
C GLU A 59 13.47 2.39 2.74
N TYR A 60 13.28 2.56 4.05
CA TYR A 60 13.76 3.76 4.75
C TYR A 60 15.28 3.97 4.58
N GLU A 61 16.08 2.90 4.73
CA GLU A 61 17.52 2.93 4.52
C GLU A 61 17.88 3.38 3.09
N ILE A 62 17.16 2.89 2.08
CA ILE A 62 17.38 3.27 0.68
C ILE A 62 17.14 4.76 0.49
N LEU A 63 16.00 5.26 0.95
CA LEU A 63 15.64 6.66 0.81
C LEU A 63 16.61 7.57 1.56
N ASP A 64 17.03 7.20 2.78
CA ASP A 64 18.00 7.98 3.56
C ASP A 64 19.37 8.05 2.88
N THR A 65 19.86 6.91 2.41
CA THR A 65 21.18 6.81 1.78
C THR A 65 21.23 7.55 0.44
N ASN A 66 20.12 7.58 -0.30
CA ASN A 66 20.10 8.06 -1.69
C ASN A 66 19.35 9.39 -1.88
N LYS A 67 18.91 10.07 -0.81
CA LYS A 67 18.13 11.32 -0.89
C LYS A 67 18.75 12.41 -1.76
N GLU A 68 20.07 12.56 -1.73
CA GLU A 68 20.79 13.56 -2.55
C GLU A 68 20.77 13.19 -4.05
N GLN A 69 20.98 11.91 -4.36
CA GLN A 69 20.89 11.40 -5.72
C GLN A 69 19.45 11.51 -6.26
N LEU A 70 18.46 11.17 -5.45
CA LEU A 70 17.04 11.30 -5.79
C LEU A 70 16.68 12.76 -6.06
N LEU A 71 17.12 13.69 -5.21
CA LEU A 71 16.90 15.12 -5.42
C LEU A 71 17.50 15.59 -6.76
N SER A 72 18.74 15.20 -7.05
CA SER A 72 19.42 15.56 -8.29
C SER A 72 18.68 15.06 -9.54
N LEU A 73 18.04 13.89 -9.45
CA LEU A 73 17.23 13.33 -10.53
C LEU A 73 15.88 14.04 -10.66
N PHE A 74 15.21 14.31 -9.54
CA PHE A 74 13.87 14.90 -9.52
C PHE A 74 13.89 16.36 -9.96
N ALA A 75 14.91 17.11 -9.52
CA ALA A 75 15.14 18.51 -9.84
C ALA A 75 16.11 18.72 -11.01
N ALA A 76 16.35 17.69 -11.84
CA ALA A 76 17.22 17.82 -13.01
C ALA A 76 16.81 19.03 -13.87
N ASP A 77 17.82 19.76 -14.35
CA ASP A 77 17.70 21.02 -15.10
C ASP A 77 17.14 22.21 -14.28
N ASN A 78 17.20 22.11 -12.93
CA ASN A 78 16.63 23.09 -12.00
C ASN A 78 15.12 23.33 -12.20
N ARG A 79 14.44 22.33 -12.79
CA ARG A 79 13.02 22.35 -13.08
C ARG A 79 12.24 22.12 -11.77
N PRO A 80 11.18 22.89 -11.48
CA PRO A 80 10.31 22.57 -10.36
C PRO A 80 9.65 21.20 -10.55
N PHE A 81 9.20 20.57 -9.47
CA PHE A 81 8.50 19.29 -9.56
C PHE A 81 7.34 19.15 -8.57
N ASN A 82 6.37 18.33 -8.92
CA ASN A 82 5.35 17.83 -8.00
C ASN A 82 5.79 16.46 -7.51
N LEU A 83 5.89 16.28 -6.20
CA LEU A 83 6.17 15.00 -5.57
C LEU A 83 4.86 14.36 -5.15
N ILE A 84 4.32 13.51 -6.01
CA ILE A 84 2.99 12.90 -5.87
C ILE A 84 3.16 11.53 -5.21
N GLU A 85 2.64 11.34 -4.00
CA GLU A 85 2.75 10.05 -3.30
C GLU A 85 1.41 9.31 -3.31
N LEU A 86 1.38 8.15 -3.96
CA LEU A 86 0.20 7.30 -4.06
C LEU A 86 0.13 6.37 -2.85
N GLY A 87 -0.86 6.57 -1.98
CA GLY A 87 -1.01 5.82 -0.73
C GLY A 87 -0.04 6.33 0.34
N ALA A 88 -0.13 7.64 0.64
CA ALA A 88 0.83 8.32 1.51
C ALA A 88 0.79 7.84 2.98
N GLY A 89 -0.36 7.37 3.47
CA GLY A 89 -0.51 6.93 4.85
C GLY A 89 -0.04 7.98 5.86
N ASP A 90 0.85 7.60 6.78
CA ASP A 90 1.44 8.51 7.77
C ASP A 90 2.67 9.29 7.26
N GLY A 91 3.11 9.03 6.02
CA GLY A 91 4.26 9.65 5.37
C GLY A 91 5.59 9.42 6.08
N LEU A 92 5.74 8.40 6.94
CA LEU A 92 6.94 8.17 7.76
C LEU A 92 8.24 8.21 6.93
N LYS A 93 8.25 7.47 5.82
CA LYS A 93 9.39 7.37 4.90
C LYS A 93 9.59 8.66 4.11
N THR A 94 8.49 9.23 3.59
CA THR A 94 8.56 10.38 2.68
C THR A 94 8.96 11.66 3.40
N LYS A 95 8.62 11.82 4.68
CA LYS A 95 9.08 12.95 5.53
C LYS A 95 10.60 13.12 5.54
N LEU A 96 11.35 12.04 5.38
CA LEU A 96 12.81 12.10 5.25
C LEU A 96 13.23 12.85 3.97
N LEU A 97 12.65 12.49 2.83
CA LEU A 97 12.92 13.15 1.56
C LEU A 97 12.46 14.60 1.60
N LEU A 98 11.25 14.85 2.11
CA LEU A 98 10.67 16.19 2.23
C LEU A 98 11.57 17.14 3.03
N SER A 99 12.05 16.67 4.19
CA SER A 99 12.94 17.47 5.05
C SER A 99 14.23 17.81 4.30
N HIS A 100 14.87 16.82 3.68
CA HIS A 100 16.09 17.02 2.90
C HIS A 100 15.88 17.99 1.72
N PHE A 101 14.79 17.84 0.96
CA PHE A 101 14.53 18.67 -0.22
C PHE A 101 14.24 20.13 0.17
N VAL A 102 13.54 20.35 1.30
CA VAL A 102 13.33 21.69 1.87
C VAL A 102 14.65 22.31 2.32
N GLU A 103 15.50 21.55 3.03
CA GLU A 103 16.84 22.01 3.47
C GLU A 103 17.73 22.43 2.30
N GLN A 104 17.65 21.71 1.17
CA GLN A 104 18.40 22.02 -0.06
C GLN A 104 17.76 23.17 -0.89
N GLY A 105 16.63 23.72 -0.45
CA GLY A 105 15.95 24.82 -1.15
C GLY A 105 15.34 24.42 -2.50
N ALA A 106 14.97 23.16 -2.66
CA ALA A 106 14.36 22.68 -3.90
C ALA A 106 12.97 23.27 -4.14
N ARG A 107 12.63 23.49 -5.41
CA ARG A 107 11.35 24.06 -5.85
C ARG A 107 10.35 22.94 -6.09
N PHE A 108 9.59 22.54 -5.08
CA PHE A 108 8.62 21.46 -5.24
C PHE A 108 7.35 21.64 -4.41
N THR A 109 6.30 20.95 -4.86
CA THR A 109 5.03 20.79 -4.13
C THR A 109 4.87 19.33 -3.77
N TYR A 110 4.60 19.03 -2.50
CA TYR A 110 4.25 17.68 -2.07
C TYR A 110 2.75 17.44 -2.21
N VAL A 111 2.38 16.33 -2.84
CA VAL A 111 1.00 16.00 -3.19
C VAL A 111 0.69 14.60 -2.66
N PRO A 112 0.33 14.46 -1.36
CA PRO A 112 -0.06 13.17 -0.82
C PRO A 112 -1.45 12.78 -1.34
N VAL A 113 -1.56 11.57 -1.86
CA VAL A 113 -2.81 10.95 -2.33
C VAL A 113 -3.16 9.80 -1.41
N ASP A 114 -4.38 9.78 -0.88
CA ASP A 114 -4.89 8.67 -0.10
C ASP A 114 -6.42 8.57 -0.20
N ILE A 115 -6.97 7.38 0.04
CA ILE A 115 -8.42 7.15 0.14
C ILE A 115 -8.94 7.53 1.54
N SER A 116 -8.06 7.60 2.54
CA SER A 116 -8.40 7.94 3.91
C SER A 116 -8.22 9.43 4.17
N ALA A 117 -9.34 10.14 4.34
CA ALA A 117 -9.34 11.55 4.73
C ALA A 117 -8.61 11.76 6.08
N ALA A 118 -8.81 10.84 7.04
CA ALA A 118 -8.15 10.90 8.33
C ALA A 118 -6.62 10.78 8.23
N ALA A 119 -6.11 9.93 7.33
CA ALA A 119 -4.68 9.81 7.07
C ALA A 119 -4.11 11.11 6.48
N LEU A 120 -4.77 11.69 5.48
CA LEU A 120 -4.36 12.96 4.86
C LEU A 120 -4.37 14.12 5.85
N ASP A 121 -5.41 14.22 6.69
CA ASP A 121 -5.52 15.26 7.71
C ASP A 121 -4.40 15.15 8.75
N GLY A 122 -4.14 13.94 9.25
CA GLY A 122 -3.06 13.67 10.20
C GLY A 122 -1.67 13.98 9.61
N LEU A 123 -1.41 13.51 8.39
CA LEU A 123 -0.16 13.78 7.67
C LEU A 123 0.04 15.27 7.43
N THR A 124 -0.98 15.97 6.94
CA THR A 124 -0.91 17.41 6.63
C THR A 124 -0.72 18.23 7.90
N ALA A 125 -1.37 17.87 9.01
CA ALA A 125 -1.17 18.53 10.29
C ALA A 125 0.28 18.37 10.81
N ASP A 126 0.83 17.15 10.75
CA ASP A 126 2.21 16.88 11.14
C ASP A 126 3.22 17.63 10.26
N LEU A 127 3.00 17.66 8.95
CA LEU A 127 3.85 18.39 8.00
C LEU A 127 3.82 19.91 8.23
N ARG A 128 2.65 20.50 8.50
CA ARG A 128 2.55 21.94 8.83
C ARG A 128 3.35 22.30 10.08
N GLN A 129 3.41 21.39 11.06
CA GLN A 129 4.18 21.61 12.28
C GLN A 129 5.70 21.43 12.05
N LYS A 130 6.11 20.38 11.32
CA LYS A 130 7.52 20.01 11.15
C LYS A 130 8.23 20.73 10.00
N LEU A 131 7.51 21.00 8.91
CA LEU A 131 8.00 21.60 7.67
C LEU A 131 7.08 22.74 7.22
N PRO A 132 6.99 23.85 7.98
CA PRO A 132 6.04 24.94 7.72
C PRO A 132 6.26 25.66 6.38
N ALA A 133 7.47 25.54 5.79
CA ALA A 133 7.79 26.11 4.48
C ALA A 133 7.39 25.20 3.29
N LEU A 134 6.98 23.95 3.56
CA LEU A 134 6.63 22.99 2.52
C LEU A 134 5.24 23.32 1.93
N ALA A 135 5.18 23.45 0.61
CA ALA A 135 3.91 23.48 -0.11
C ALA A 135 3.31 22.07 -0.15
N VAL A 136 2.13 21.90 0.46
CA VAL A 136 1.41 20.62 0.51
C VAL A 136 0.02 20.78 -0.11
N GLN A 137 -0.33 19.89 -1.05
CA GLN A 137 -1.63 19.84 -1.72
C GLN A 137 -2.23 18.43 -1.59
N PRO A 138 -2.92 18.11 -0.49
CA PRO A 138 -3.47 16.77 -0.29
C PRO A 138 -4.61 16.48 -1.29
N GLN A 139 -4.67 15.25 -1.77
CA GLN A 139 -5.71 14.77 -2.70
C GLN A 139 -6.39 13.53 -2.13
N LEU A 140 -7.70 13.64 -1.87
CA LEU A 140 -8.53 12.53 -1.44
C LEU A 140 -9.05 11.78 -2.68
N GLY A 141 -8.72 10.51 -2.83
CA GLY A 141 -9.24 9.69 -3.93
C GLY A 141 -8.45 8.43 -4.21
N ASP A 142 -8.94 7.66 -5.19
CA ASP A 142 -8.18 6.55 -5.77
C ASP A 142 -6.92 7.09 -6.48
N TYR A 143 -5.86 6.27 -6.49
CA TYR A 143 -4.55 6.63 -7.03
C TYR A 143 -4.62 7.20 -8.45
N THR A 144 -5.37 6.55 -9.34
CA THR A 144 -5.38 6.90 -10.77
C THR A 144 -6.28 8.08 -11.07
N GLU A 145 -7.39 8.19 -10.36
CA GLU A 145 -8.31 9.33 -10.44
C GLU A 145 -7.64 10.61 -9.94
N ALA A 146 -6.98 10.53 -8.79
CA ALA A 146 -6.24 11.66 -8.23
C ALA A 146 -5.09 12.08 -9.15
N LEU A 147 -4.33 11.13 -9.70
CA LEU A 147 -3.25 11.43 -10.65
C LEU A 147 -3.79 12.13 -11.91
N ALA A 148 -4.90 11.66 -12.48
CA ALA A 148 -5.51 12.28 -13.65
C ALA A 148 -5.99 13.72 -13.37
N GLN A 149 -6.56 13.97 -12.20
CA GLN A 149 -6.98 15.33 -11.81
C GLN A 149 -5.79 16.28 -11.71
N LEU A 150 -4.67 15.83 -11.15
CA LEU A 150 -3.45 16.62 -11.00
C LEU A 150 -2.80 16.96 -12.35
N THR A 151 -2.75 16.00 -13.28
CA THR A 151 -2.09 16.18 -14.57
C THR A 151 -2.93 17.01 -15.54
N HIS A 152 -4.26 16.90 -15.49
CA HIS A 152 -5.15 17.79 -16.25
C HIS A 152 -5.05 19.26 -15.86
N GLN A 153 -4.61 19.55 -14.63
CA GLN A 153 -4.42 20.91 -14.13
C GLN A 153 -3.00 21.44 -14.38
N ALA A 154 -2.10 20.63 -14.96
CA ALA A 154 -0.72 21.01 -15.16
C ALA A 154 -0.59 22.11 -16.22
N THR A 155 0.11 23.19 -15.87
CA THR A 155 0.47 24.26 -16.79
C THR A 155 1.50 23.79 -17.80
N GLU A 156 1.32 24.08 -19.09
CA GLU A 156 2.33 23.84 -20.13
C GLU A 156 3.44 24.91 -20.11
N GLY A 157 4.65 24.55 -20.56
CA GLY A 157 5.76 25.50 -20.74
C GLY A 157 7.08 25.06 -20.09
N ALA A 158 8.14 25.84 -20.30
CA ALA A 158 9.49 25.53 -19.80
C ALA A 158 9.59 25.50 -18.26
N ASP A 159 8.71 26.21 -17.56
CA ASP A 159 8.62 26.24 -16.10
C ASP A 159 7.58 25.27 -15.52
N ALA A 160 6.92 24.45 -16.36
CA ALA A 160 5.95 23.47 -15.92
C ALA A 160 6.59 22.47 -14.93
N PRO A 161 6.00 22.19 -13.76
CA PRO A 161 6.55 21.20 -12.85
C PRO A 161 6.67 19.82 -13.49
N ARG A 162 7.82 19.15 -13.32
CA ARG A 162 7.96 17.71 -13.60
C ARG A 162 7.08 16.93 -12.63
N GLN A 163 6.41 15.88 -13.10
CA GLN A 163 5.69 14.98 -12.20
C GLN A 163 6.64 13.88 -11.73
N VAL A 164 6.74 13.71 -10.40
CA VAL A 164 7.51 12.64 -9.75
C VAL A 164 6.55 11.85 -8.89
N VAL A 165 6.14 10.68 -9.36
CA VAL A 165 5.19 9.81 -8.67
C VAL A 165 5.96 8.85 -7.76
N LEU A 166 5.60 8.79 -6.48
CA LEU A 166 6.09 7.82 -5.51
C LEU A 166 5.03 6.75 -5.29
N PHE A 167 5.43 5.49 -5.43
CA PHE A 167 4.61 4.34 -5.06
C PHE A 167 5.43 3.38 -4.20
N LEU A 168 5.39 3.62 -2.90
CA LEU A 168 6.32 3.05 -1.92
C LEU A 168 5.70 1.86 -1.18
N GLY A 169 6.52 1.18 -0.37
CA GLY A 169 6.11 0.13 0.56
C GLY A 169 5.85 -1.22 -0.11
N SER A 170 6.25 -1.39 -1.37
CA SER A 170 5.91 -2.57 -2.17
C SER A 170 4.41 -2.82 -2.28
N ASN A 171 3.60 -1.75 -2.25
CA ASN A 171 2.15 -1.82 -2.47
C ASN A 171 1.78 -2.44 -3.84
N ILE A 172 2.65 -2.31 -4.84
CA ILE A 172 2.52 -3.01 -6.14
C ILE A 172 2.50 -4.54 -6.01
N GLY A 173 3.04 -5.07 -4.91
CA GLY A 173 2.97 -6.48 -4.56
C GLY A 173 1.55 -6.98 -4.29
N ASN A 174 0.61 -6.09 -3.96
CA ASN A 174 -0.78 -6.44 -3.66
C ASN A 174 -1.64 -6.64 -4.91
N PHE A 175 -1.09 -6.33 -6.08
CA PHE A 175 -1.77 -6.44 -7.37
C PHE A 175 -1.49 -7.80 -7.98
N ALA A 176 -2.45 -8.38 -8.70
CA ALA A 176 -2.11 -9.47 -9.61
C ALA A 176 -1.19 -8.95 -10.74
N PRO A 177 -0.43 -9.82 -11.44
CA PRO A 177 0.48 -9.38 -12.50
C PRO A 177 -0.18 -8.52 -13.58
N ALA A 178 -1.37 -8.90 -14.05
CA ALA A 178 -2.11 -8.14 -15.05
C ALA A 178 -2.58 -6.77 -14.52
N ASP A 179 -3.02 -6.73 -13.26
CA ASP A 179 -3.50 -5.49 -12.62
C ASP A 179 -2.36 -4.50 -12.40
N ALA A 180 -1.16 -4.99 -12.06
CA ALA A 180 0.04 -4.17 -11.97
C ALA A 180 0.41 -3.53 -13.31
N VAL A 181 0.35 -4.30 -14.41
CA VAL A 181 0.60 -3.76 -15.76
C VAL A 181 -0.47 -2.73 -16.13
N ALA A 182 -1.74 -3.01 -15.85
CA ALA A 182 -2.84 -2.08 -16.11
C ALA A 182 -2.68 -0.77 -15.30
N PHE A 183 -2.32 -0.87 -14.02
CA PHE A 183 -2.07 0.27 -13.15
C PHE A 183 -0.91 1.15 -13.67
N TYR A 184 0.22 0.55 -14.04
CA TYR A 184 1.34 1.31 -14.62
C TYR A 184 1.00 1.89 -15.99
N ALA A 185 0.20 1.20 -16.81
CA ALA A 185 -0.30 1.75 -18.07
C ALA A 185 -1.17 2.99 -17.83
N GLN A 186 -2.01 2.99 -16.78
CA GLN A 186 -2.80 4.16 -16.38
C GLN A 186 -1.90 5.31 -15.91
N ILE A 187 -0.90 5.06 -15.06
CA ILE A 187 0.09 6.09 -14.68
C ILE A 187 0.77 6.66 -15.92
N SER A 188 1.26 5.79 -16.81
CA SER A 188 1.96 6.15 -18.05
C SER A 188 1.14 7.05 -18.98
N GLN A 189 -0.19 6.92 -18.99
CA GLN A 189 -1.09 7.77 -19.77
C GLN A 189 -1.24 9.18 -19.20
N GLN A 190 -0.99 9.36 -17.90
CA GLN A 190 -1.10 10.66 -17.23
C GLN A 190 0.23 11.43 -17.24
N LEU A 191 1.35 10.76 -17.50
CA LEU A 191 2.69 11.34 -17.45
C LEU A 191 3.21 11.76 -18.83
N GLN A 192 4.02 12.82 -18.85
CA GLN A 192 4.72 13.31 -20.04
C GLN A 192 6.14 12.72 -20.13
N PRO A 193 6.74 12.67 -21.32
CA PRO A 193 8.13 12.26 -21.47
C PRO A 193 9.06 13.05 -20.54
N GLY A 194 9.88 12.32 -19.77
CA GLY A 194 10.78 12.89 -18.78
C GLY A 194 10.22 13.04 -17.36
N ASP A 195 8.93 12.79 -17.14
CA ASP A 195 8.36 12.56 -15.80
C ASP A 195 8.86 11.23 -15.22
N LEU A 196 8.78 11.10 -13.90
CA LEU A 196 9.42 10.03 -13.15
C LEU A 196 8.43 9.27 -12.28
N VAL A 197 8.71 7.98 -12.07
CA VAL A 197 8.02 7.14 -11.08
C VAL A 197 9.10 6.46 -10.22
N LEU A 198 9.11 6.72 -8.91
CA LEU A 198 9.88 5.96 -7.93
C LEU A 198 8.98 4.88 -7.35
N THR A 199 9.37 3.62 -7.50
CA THR A 199 8.59 2.50 -6.95
C THR A 199 9.44 1.64 -6.04
N GLY A 200 8.90 1.36 -4.85
CA GLY A 200 9.46 0.37 -3.95
C GLY A 200 9.01 -1.05 -4.28
N PHE A 201 9.96 -1.96 -4.40
CA PHE A 201 9.75 -3.38 -4.65
C PHE A 201 10.42 -4.23 -3.59
N ASP A 202 9.64 -5.09 -2.94
CA ASP A 202 10.21 -6.15 -2.11
C ASP A 202 10.73 -7.29 -3.01
N LEU A 203 12.02 -7.60 -2.92
CA LEU A 203 12.67 -8.54 -3.83
C LEU A 203 12.48 -10.00 -3.41
N GLN A 204 12.51 -10.92 -4.37
CA GLN A 204 12.59 -12.34 -4.04
C GLN A 204 13.87 -12.64 -3.26
N LYS A 205 13.73 -13.43 -2.19
CA LYS A 205 14.82 -13.80 -1.28
C LYS A 205 14.49 -15.13 -0.61
N HIS A 206 15.34 -15.52 0.34
CA HIS A 206 15.17 -16.79 1.05
C HIS A 206 13.74 -16.92 1.66
N PRO A 207 13.01 -18.01 1.36
CA PRO A 207 11.61 -18.19 1.80
C PRO A 207 11.37 -17.96 3.28
N ALA A 208 12.27 -18.43 4.14
CA ALA A 208 12.14 -18.27 5.59
C ALA A 208 12.14 -16.80 6.05
N VAL A 209 12.83 -15.90 5.35
CA VAL A 209 12.85 -14.46 5.68
C VAL A 209 11.50 -13.84 5.36
N ILE A 210 10.94 -14.15 4.19
CA ILE A 210 9.62 -13.68 3.78
C ILE A 210 8.56 -14.27 4.70
N HIS A 211 8.56 -15.60 4.91
CA HIS A 211 7.60 -16.24 5.79
C HIS A 211 7.63 -15.65 7.21
N ALA A 212 8.81 -15.38 7.78
CA ALA A 212 8.91 -14.75 9.10
C ALA A 212 8.30 -13.33 9.13
N ALA A 213 8.45 -12.55 8.06
CA ALA A 213 7.89 -11.21 7.98
C ALA A 213 6.35 -11.21 8.00
N TYR A 214 5.70 -12.24 7.50
CA TYR A 214 4.23 -12.34 7.45
C TYR A 214 3.65 -13.26 8.54
N ASN A 215 4.49 -14.04 9.23
CA ASN A 215 4.09 -14.96 10.30
C ASN A 215 4.99 -14.76 11.51
N ASP A 216 4.94 -13.55 12.06
CA ASP A 216 5.77 -13.13 13.18
C ASP A 216 5.46 -13.92 14.46
N ARG A 217 6.47 -14.02 15.33
CA ARG A 217 6.36 -14.82 16.56
C ARG A 217 5.47 -14.19 17.63
N GLU A 218 5.28 -12.88 17.57
CA GLU A 218 4.43 -12.14 18.52
C GLU A 218 2.94 -12.30 18.19
N GLY A 219 2.62 -12.78 16.99
CA GLY A 219 1.26 -13.02 16.52
C GLY A 219 0.54 -11.75 16.09
N LEU A 220 1.26 -10.65 15.84
CA LEU A 220 0.65 -9.39 15.43
C LEU A 220 0.08 -9.48 14.01
N THR A 221 0.75 -10.15 13.07
CA THR A 221 0.24 -10.36 11.70
C THR A 221 -0.98 -11.29 11.70
N LYS A 222 -0.99 -12.30 12.59
CA LYS A 222 -2.19 -13.11 12.86
C LYS A 222 -3.34 -12.25 13.37
N ALA A 223 -3.08 -11.37 14.34
CA ALA A 223 -4.10 -10.47 14.89
C ALA A 223 -4.63 -9.48 13.84
N PHE A 224 -3.75 -8.97 12.98
CA PHE A 224 -4.07 -8.10 11.85
C PHE A 224 -4.96 -8.81 10.83
N ASN A 225 -4.61 -10.04 10.44
CA ASN A 225 -5.41 -10.83 9.50
C ASN A 225 -6.79 -11.17 10.09
N LEU A 226 -6.85 -11.62 11.35
CA LEU A 226 -8.12 -11.89 12.05
C LEU A 226 -8.97 -10.63 12.30
N ASN A 227 -8.37 -9.43 12.31
CA ASN A 227 -9.09 -8.18 12.47
C ASN A 227 -10.13 -7.98 11.35
N LEU A 228 -9.90 -8.52 10.16
CA LEU A 228 -10.88 -8.49 9.08
C LEU A 228 -12.21 -9.13 9.51
N LEU A 229 -12.17 -10.30 10.17
CA LEU A 229 -13.39 -10.95 10.67
C LEU A 229 -14.03 -10.16 11.81
N ARG A 230 -13.22 -9.56 12.69
CA ARG A 230 -13.70 -8.66 13.75
C ARG A 230 -14.45 -7.48 13.16
N ARG A 231 -13.90 -6.87 12.11
CA ARG A 231 -14.53 -5.79 11.36
C ARG A 231 -15.86 -6.24 10.76
N LEU A 232 -15.93 -7.41 10.12
CA LEU A 232 -17.18 -7.92 9.58
C LEU A 232 -18.25 -8.16 10.66
N ASN A 233 -17.86 -8.64 11.84
CA ASN A 233 -18.78 -8.78 12.98
C ASN A 233 -19.37 -7.43 13.40
N ARG A 234 -18.54 -6.38 13.43
CA ARG A 234 -18.95 -5.01 13.80
C ARG A 234 -19.80 -4.35 12.70
N ASP A 235 -19.31 -4.34 11.47
CA ASP A 235 -19.83 -3.49 10.38
C ASP A 235 -21.00 -4.14 9.63
N LEU A 236 -21.09 -5.47 9.63
CA LEU A 236 -22.11 -6.22 8.87
C LEU A 236 -22.95 -7.18 9.74
N ASP A 237 -22.90 -7.01 11.07
CA ASP A 237 -23.61 -7.87 12.03
C ASP A 237 -23.37 -9.37 11.74
N ALA A 238 -22.09 -9.71 11.56
CA ALA A 238 -21.63 -11.07 11.40
C ALA A 238 -21.33 -11.74 12.76
N ASP A 239 -21.31 -13.07 12.80
CA ASP A 239 -21.02 -13.85 14.00
C ASP A 239 -19.79 -14.78 13.87
N PHE A 240 -18.75 -14.33 13.15
CA PHE A 240 -17.47 -15.06 13.10
C PHE A 240 -16.93 -15.30 14.51
N ASN A 241 -16.74 -16.58 14.87
CA ASN A 241 -15.96 -16.94 16.05
C ASN A 241 -14.46 -16.89 15.69
N LEU A 242 -13.78 -15.80 16.02
CA LEU A 242 -12.37 -15.60 15.68
C LEU A 242 -11.46 -16.72 16.22
N ALA A 243 -11.79 -17.32 17.36
CA ALA A 243 -11.00 -18.42 17.93
C ALA A 243 -11.11 -19.73 17.11
N ALA A 244 -12.10 -19.83 16.22
CA ALA A 244 -12.28 -20.95 15.30
C ALA A 244 -11.60 -20.72 13.94
N PHE A 245 -10.83 -19.63 13.79
CA PHE A 245 -10.00 -19.37 12.62
C PHE A 245 -8.54 -19.23 13.05
N ASP A 246 -7.64 -19.78 12.23
CA ASP A 246 -6.21 -19.60 12.42
C ASP A 246 -5.58 -18.95 11.18
N HIS A 247 -4.50 -18.22 11.41
CA HIS A 247 -3.73 -17.55 10.39
C HIS A 247 -2.75 -18.54 9.75
N TYR A 248 -2.66 -18.51 8.43
CA TYR A 248 -1.71 -19.31 7.68
C TYR A 248 -1.11 -18.50 6.54
N GLU A 249 0.22 -18.48 6.48
CA GLU A 249 0.97 -17.80 5.44
C GLU A 249 1.72 -18.80 4.58
N LEU A 250 1.67 -18.54 3.28
CA LEU A 250 2.43 -19.29 2.28
C LEU A 250 3.34 -18.32 1.55
N TYR A 251 4.58 -18.73 1.31
CA TYR A 251 5.41 -18.09 0.29
C TYR A 251 5.82 -19.14 -0.74
N ASP A 252 5.49 -18.88 -2.00
CA ASP A 252 5.92 -19.69 -3.14
C ASP A 252 7.12 -19.03 -3.83
N PRO A 253 8.34 -19.58 -3.72
CA PRO A 253 9.53 -19.01 -4.34
C PRO A 253 9.54 -19.10 -5.87
N GLU A 254 8.72 -19.95 -6.50
CA GLU A 254 8.67 -20.04 -7.96
C GLU A 254 7.89 -18.87 -8.55
N SER A 255 6.70 -18.58 -7.99
CA SER A 255 5.88 -17.44 -8.41
C SER A 255 6.31 -16.12 -7.74
N GLY A 256 7.02 -16.19 -6.62
CA GLY A 256 7.35 -15.04 -5.78
C GLY A 256 6.16 -14.51 -4.97
N GLU A 257 5.07 -15.26 -4.84
CA GLU A 257 3.86 -14.80 -4.15
C GLU A 257 3.88 -15.21 -2.68
N ALA A 258 3.82 -14.22 -1.78
CA ALA A 258 3.35 -14.44 -0.41
C ALA A 258 1.81 -14.35 -0.40
N ARG A 259 1.14 -15.27 0.28
CA ARG A 259 -0.31 -15.33 0.37
C ARG A 259 -0.76 -15.64 1.78
N SER A 260 -1.76 -14.88 2.22
CA SER A 260 -2.33 -14.95 3.55
C SER A 260 -3.70 -15.60 3.54
N TYR A 261 -3.95 -16.41 4.56
CA TYR A 261 -5.19 -17.17 4.70
C TYR A 261 -5.70 -17.16 6.14
N LEU A 262 -7.03 -17.27 6.27
CA LEU A 262 -7.71 -17.64 7.51
C LEU A 262 -8.30 -19.03 7.33
N ILE A 263 -7.83 -19.99 8.12
CA ILE A 263 -8.21 -21.41 8.06
C ILE A 263 -9.20 -21.72 9.17
N SER A 264 -10.37 -22.24 8.80
CA SER A 264 -11.38 -22.71 9.75
C SER A 264 -10.88 -23.95 10.49
N GLN A 265 -10.79 -23.85 11.82
CA GLN A 265 -10.32 -24.91 12.71
C GLN A 265 -11.43 -25.90 13.10
N THR A 266 -12.68 -25.62 12.76
CA THR A 266 -13.83 -26.49 13.01
C THR A 266 -14.82 -26.40 11.86
N LYS A 267 -15.77 -27.34 11.79
CA LYS A 267 -16.98 -27.13 11.00
C LYS A 267 -17.83 -26.06 11.69
N GLN A 268 -18.21 -25.01 10.98
CA GLN A 268 -19.01 -23.91 11.51
C GLN A 268 -19.84 -23.24 10.41
N THR A 269 -20.80 -22.44 10.81
CA THR A 269 -21.63 -21.65 9.91
C THR A 269 -21.69 -20.24 10.46
N VAL A 270 -21.34 -19.27 9.61
CA VAL A 270 -21.34 -17.85 9.96
C VAL A 270 -22.56 -17.19 9.34
N ASN A 271 -23.33 -16.49 10.15
CA ASN A 271 -24.44 -15.65 9.71
C ASN A 271 -23.96 -14.21 9.60
N ILE A 272 -24.25 -13.56 8.47
CA ILE A 272 -23.98 -12.14 8.23
C ILE A 272 -25.32 -11.46 8.05
N ARG A 273 -25.89 -10.97 9.16
CA ARG A 273 -27.30 -10.56 9.22
C ARG A 273 -27.58 -9.34 8.35
N ALA A 274 -26.65 -8.39 8.28
CA ALA A 274 -26.80 -7.21 7.42
C ALA A 274 -26.89 -7.55 5.93
N LEU A 275 -26.45 -8.76 5.53
CA LEU A 275 -26.47 -9.21 4.14
C LEU A 275 -27.50 -10.31 3.84
N ASP A 276 -28.25 -10.76 4.86
CA ASP A 276 -29.11 -11.96 4.84
C ASP A 276 -28.35 -13.17 4.26
N MET A 277 -27.13 -13.39 4.74
CA MET A 277 -26.22 -14.39 4.19
C MET A 277 -25.77 -15.39 5.26
N THR A 278 -25.71 -16.66 4.87
CA THR A 278 -25.19 -17.75 5.70
C THR A 278 -24.05 -18.43 4.95
N VAL A 279 -22.88 -18.51 5.59
CA VAL A 279 -21.65 -19.00 4.97
C VAL A 279 -21.17 -20.24 5.72
N PRO A 280 -21.21 -21.44 5.11
CA PRO A 280 -20.68 -22.65 5.73
C PRO A 280 -19.16 -22.75 5.56
N PHE A 281 -18.52 -23.27 6.61
CA PHE A 281 -17.11 -23.66 6.65
C PHE A 281 -16.98 -25.09 7.16
N ALA A 282 -16.30 -25.95 6.42
CA ALA A 282 -15.78 -27.21 6.94
C ALA A 282 -14.47 -26.98 7.74
N TYR A 283 -14.00 -28.02 8.43
CA TYR A 283 -12.62 -28.03 8.94
C TYR A 283 -11.64 -27.90 7.76
N GLY A 284 -10.69 -26.98 7.85
CA GLY A 284 -9.69 -26.72 6.81
C GLY A 284 -10.17 -25.85 5.66
N ASP A 285 -11.45 -25.47 5.60
CA ASP A 285 -11.90 -24.44 4.66
C ASP A 285 -11.17 -23.14 4.96
N PHE A 286 -10.85 -22.37 3.93
CA PHE A 286 -10.05 -21.16 4.06
C PHE A 286 -10.68 -19.95 3.37
N ILE A 287 -10.29 -18.78 3.85
CA ILE A 287 -10.50 -17.49 3.20
C ILE A 287 -9.12 -16.96 2.83
N HIS A 288 -8.89 -16.72 1.54
CA HIS A 288 -7.70 -15.99 1.09
C HIS A 288 -7.89 -14.49 1.35
N THR A 289 -6.95 -13.86 2.04
CA THR A 289 -7.11 -12.48 2.52
C THR A 289 -6.12 -11.49 1.91
N GLU A 290 -4.94 -11.94 1.50
CA GLU A 290 -3.91 -11.05 0.95
C GLU A 290 -2.97 -11.79 0.00
N ILE A 291 -2.49 -11.05 -1.00
CA ILE A 291 -1.32 -11.40 -1.79
C ILE A 291 -0.28 -10.30 -1.59
N SER A 292 0.99 -10.68 -1.44
CA SER A 292 2.12 -9.76 -1.47
C SER A 292 3.24 -10.36 -2.31
N ARG A 293 3.31 -9.94 -3.57
CA ARG A 293 4.32 -10.43 -4.51
C ARG A 293 5.70 -9.87 -4.20
N LYS A 294 6.70 -10.71 -4.48
CA LYS A 294 8.12 -10.44 -4.39
C LYS A 294 8.71 -10.52 -5.78
N PHE A 295 9.57 -9.56 -6.10
CA PHE A 295 9.93 -9.28 -7.48
C PHE A 295 11.36 -9.72 -7.80
N THR A 296 11.55 -10.21 -9.01
CA THR A 296 12.88 -10.33 -9.62
C THR A 296 13.21 -9.06 -10.38
N ARG A 297 14.49 -8.80 -10.61
CA ARG A 297 14.94 -7.71 -11.47
C ARG A 297 14.34 -7.79 -12.87
N ASP A 298 14.36 -8.97 -13.48
CA ASP A 298 13.78 -9.20 -14.81
C ASP A 298 12.29 -8.86 -14.84
N GLY A 299 11.52 -9.23 -13.80
CA GLY A 299 10.10 -8.90 -13.71
C GLY A 299 9.83 -7.40 -13.60
N ILE A 300 10.70 -6.67 -12.87
CA ILE A 300 10.64 -5.21 -12.73
C ILE A 300 10.96 -4.53 -14.07
N GLU A 301 12.01 -4.97 -14.77
CA GLU A 301 12.38 -4.46 -16.09
C GLU A 301 11.30 -4.76 -17.14
N GLN A 302 10.68 -5.94 -17.08
CA GLN A 302 9.55 -6.30 -17.93
C GLN A 302 8.34 -5.39 -17.69
N LEU A 303 7.96 -5.13 -16.44
CA LEU A 303 6.86 -4.22 -16.11
C LEU A 303 7.08 -2.84 -16.76
N ALA A 304 8.29 -2.29 -16.66
CA ALA A 304 8.63 -1.01 -17.26
C ALA A 304 8.48 -1.03 -18.79
N SER A 305 9.06 -2.04 -19.46
CA SER A 305 9.00 -2.14 -20.92
C SER A 305 7.58 -2.29 -21.47
N GLN A 306 6.69 -2.98 -20.74
CA GLN A 306 5.30 -3.18 -21.13
C GLN A 306 4.42 -1.93 -20.96
N THR A 307 4.89 -0.97 -20.17
CA THR A 307 4.07 0.17 -19.74
C THR A 307 4.65 1.53 -20.18
N GLY A 308 5.60 1.52 -21.11
CA GLY A 308 6.15 2.74 -21.71
C GLY A 308 7.10 3.51 -20.79
N PHE A 309 7.77 2.79 -19.88
CA PHE A 309 8.77 3.33 -18.99
C PHE A 309 10.15 2.75 -19.28
N ALA A 310 11.19 3.54 -19.01
CA ALA A 310 12.58 3.09 -18.99
C ALA A 310 13.11 3.10 -17.56
N LEU A 311 13.78 2.02 -17.15
CA LEU A 311 14.47 1.96 -15.87
C LEU A 311 15.73 2.85 -15.93
N THR A 312 15.84 3.78 -14.99
CA THR A 312 16.96 4.74 -14.94
C THR A 312 17.83 4.60 -13.69
N GLN A 313 17.27 4.18 -12.56
CA GLN A 313 18.03 3.90 -11.34
C GLN A 313 17.52 2.64 -10.66
N TRP A 314 18.44 1.94 -10.02
CA TRP A 314 18.19 0.76 -9.20
C TRP A 314 18.92 0.96 -7.88
N LEU A 315 18.17 1.25 -6.82
CA LEU A 315 18.70 1.54 -5.49
C LEU A 315 18.27 0.42 -4.55
N THR A 316 19.17 -0.13 -3.75
CA THR A 316 18.86 -1.24 -2.82
C THR A 316 19.39 -0.97 -1.43
N ASP A 317 18.78 -1.60 -0.43
CA ASP A 317 19.30 -1.62 0.93
C ASP A 317 20.58 -2.47 0.98
N CYS A 318 21.36 -2.35 2.06
CA CYS A 318 22.63 -3.06 2.23
C CYS A 318 22.49 -4.59 2.19
N ARG A 319 21.29 -5.15 2.41
CA ARG A 319 21.01 -6.58 2.33
C ARG A 319 20.48 -7.03 0.96
N HIS A 320 20.22 -6.09 0.04
CA HIS A 320 19.57 -6.35 -1.25
C HIS A 320 18.22 -7.07 -1.10
N TYR A 321 17.47 -6.69 -0.07
CA TYR A 321 16.15 -7.23 0.23
C TYR A 321 15.04 -6.44 -0.44
N PHE A 322 15.26 -5.15 -0.65
CA PHE A 322 14.31 -4.23 -1.22
C PHE A 322 14.99 -3.40 -2.31
N ALA A 323 14.23 -2.95 -3.29
CA ALA A 323 14.71 -2.03 -4.30
C ALA A 323 13.75 -0.86 -4.49
N ASP A 324 14.27 0.36 -4.45
CA ASP A 324 13.59 1.52 -5.01
C ASP A 324 14.10 1.76 -6.42
N VAL A 325 13.18 1.70 -7.38
CA VAL A 325 13.49 1.78 -8.81
C VAL A 325 12.91 3.06 -9.37
N VAL A 326 13.74 3.86 -10.04
CA VAL A 326 13.31 5.07 -10.75
C VAL A 326 13.05 4.73 -12.21
N TYR A 327 11.80 4.83 -12.60
CA TYR A 327 11.36 4.81 -13.98
C TYR A 327 11.27 6.22 -14.55
N ARG A 328 11.63 6.37 -15.81
CA ARG A 328 11.40 7.58 -16.60
C ARG A 328 10.39 7.28 -17.69
N LYS A 329 9.40 8.16 -17.83
CA LYS A 329 8.44 8.10 -18.93
C LYS A 329 9.19 8.35 -20.25
N SER A 330 9.11 7.37 -21.15
CA SER A 330 9.72 7.41 -22.49
C SER A 330 8.98 8.32 -23.45
#